data_AF-A0A101NTY5-F1
#
_entry.id   AF-A0A101NTY5-F1
#
_cell.length_a   1.000
_cell.length_b   1.000
_cell.length_c   1.000
_cell.angle_alpha   90.00
_cell.angle_beta   90.00
_cell.angle_gamma   90.00
#
_symmetry.space_group_name_H-M   'P 1'
#
loop_
_entity.id
_entity.type
_entity.pdbx_description
1 polymer ?
#
loop_
_entity_poly.entity_id
_entity_poly.type
_entity_poly.pdbx_seq_one_letter_code
_entity_poly.pdbx_strand_id
1 'polypeptide(L)'
;MPEDSVRPLERGLTVLRCLASPCQDQPMRASDLVHATGLARSTVDRVVATLTHLGYLRQHGAELRLAPRLMTLGNAYLAAGGLTREVTDRVAALADEVQESVSLAVPDGDGVRFVAQSPRRRAMSVAFQVGDLLPAERCAAGAVFAADWDERQWAAWRQRTAADPEGAPSPLLRPRRIEEADFAHRAGQARSQGWAVDDQLVEPGLVAVAVPVDTGGRTPYALSMVSHVSRRSAKELARIAVPRLRRESTVLARLLAPGTAQPPPRQRTQGKTGDAVGQAKSELGAEFLQSLARGLAVLEALDGASGDGLPVAALAQLTGLPRTTVRRCLLTLEHLGYAEHREGLFRPLPRIFELGHPRIAAGSFTDLVTPHLRALVDRVQESASVAVLEGGDIRYVARVSTVRIMTVHIALGTRFPAYATALGRALVSGLDPAGQERVLAASELRAYTGHTVTSPARLRTLFTAAADQGYAAVDEELEEGVRSVAVPIRDGDGNVVAAVNVAQHSDGTSLSEASERLLPALRETAQAIESDLHTVTRFGTLLIP
;
A
#
# COMPACT_ATOMS: atom_id res chain seq x y z
N MET A 1 -20.20 -26.93 0.60
CA MET A 1 -19.08 -26.42 -0.22
C MET A 1 -19.43 -26.70 -1.68
N PRO A 2 -19.27 -25.74 -2.61
CA PRO A 2 -19.56 -25.99 -4.02
C PRO A 2 -18.66 -27.14 -4.53
N GLU A 3 -19.22 -28.10 -5.28
CA GLU A 3 -18.46 -29.25 -5.80
C GLU A 3 -17.28 -28.84 -6.71
N ASP A 4 -17.32 -27.63 -7.27
CA ASP A 4 -16.35 -27.09 -8.23
C ASP A 4 -15.23 -26.20 -7.64
N SER A 5 -15.14 -26.08 -6.31
CA SER A 5 -14.25 -25.11 -5.66
C SER A 5 -12.75 -25.36 -5.92
N VAL A 6 -12.00 -24.28 -6.10
CA VAL A 6 -10.57 -24.33 -6.44
C VAL A 6 -9.74 -24.40 -5.14
N ARG A 7 -9.58 -25.61 -4.60
CA ARG A 7 -8.88 -25.84 -3.31
C ARG A 7 -7.51 -25.15 -3.15
N PRO A 8 -6.59 -25.12 -4.15
CA PRO A 8 -5.32 -24.40 -4.00
C PRO A 8 -5.50 -22.89 -3.80
N LEU A 9 -6.52 -22.29 -4.40
CA LEU A 9 -6.85 -20.88 -4.23
C LEU A 9 -7.32 -20.60 -2.80
N GLU A 10 -8.25 -21.41 -2.29
CA GLU A 10 -8.74 -21.32 -0.90
C GLU A 10 -7.59 -21.40 0.12
N ARG A 11 -6.68 -22.35 -0.08
CA ARG A 11 -5.50 -22.55 0.79
C ARG A 11 -4.54 -21.37 0.72
N GLY A 12 -4.27 -20.84 -0.48
CA GLY A 12 -3.42 -19.66 -0.64
C GLY A 12 -4.00 -18.42 0.04
N LEU A 13 -5.30 -18.17 -0.12
CA LEU A 13 -5.99 -17.07 0.56
C LEU A 13 -5.99 -17.26 2.08
N THR A 14 -6.10 -18.51 2.57
CA THR A 14 -6.00 -18.82 4.00
C THR A 14 -4.60 -18.52 4.56
N VAL A 15 -3.54 -18.84 3.82
CA VAL A 15 -2.16 -18.49 4.21
C VAL A 15 -1.96 -16.97 4.24
N LEU A 16 -2.46 -16.24 3.23
CA LEU A 16 -2.40 -14.78 3.19
C LEU A 16 -3.12 -14.14 4.38
N ARG A 17 -4.35 -14.59 4.69
CA ARG A 17 -5.10 -14.12 5.89
C ARG A 17 -4.34 -14.38 7.18
N CYS A 18 -3.70 -15.54 7.29
CA CYS A 18 -2.89 -15.87 8.46
C CYS A 18 -1.73 -14.89 8.64
N LEU A 19 -0.97 -14.62 7.57
CA LEU A 19 0.15 -13.65 7.56
C LEU A 19 -0.31 -12.19 7.76
N ALA A 20 -1.54 -11.89 7.37
CA ALA A 20 -2.17 -10.58 7.51
C ALA A 20 -2.73 -10.32 8.91
N SER A 21 -2.81 -11.35 9.77
CA SER A 21 -3.45 -11.23 11.07
C SER A 21 -2.78 -10.15 11.94
N PRO A 22 -3.56 -9.22 12.51
CA PRO A 22 -3.03 -8.11 13.29
C PRO A 22 -2.38 -8.55 14.61
N CYS A 23 -2.70 -9.74 15.12
CA CYS A 23 -2.09 -10.28 16.35
C CYS A 23 -0.62 -10.74 16.19
N GLN A 24 -0.06 -10.65 14.98
CA GLN A 24 1.28 -11.16 14.68
C GLN A 24 2.29 -10.03 14.54
N ASP A 25 2.99 -9.63 15.58
CA ASP A 25 4.03 -8.60 15.45
C ASP A 25 5.35 -9.13 14.86
N GLN A 26 5.57 -10.44 14.90
CA GLN A 26 6.82 -11.07 14.43
C GLN A 26 6.70 -11.66 13.01
N PRO A 27 7.80 -11.68 12.23
CA PRO A 27 7.84 -12.39 10.95
C PRO A 27 7.55 -13.87 11.14
N MET A 28 6.58 -14.42 10.41
CA MET A 28 6.25 -15.85 10.49
C MET A 28 7.23 -16.70 9.71
N ARG A 29 7.43 -17.94 10.16
CA ARG A 29 8.06 -19.01 9.40
C ARG A 29 7.02 -19.96 8.85
N ALA A 30 7.42 -20.81 7.90
CA ALA A 30 6.53 -21.83 7.35
C ALA A 30 6.01 -22.82 8.41
N SER A 31 6.75 -23.08 9.50
CA SER A 31 6.27 -23.88 10.64
C SER A 31 5.08 -23.25 11.33
N ASP A 32 5.11 -21.94 11.50
CA ASP A 32 4.10 -21.18 12.21
C ASP A 32 2.81 -21.14 11.38
N LEU A 33 2.94 -21.08 10.05
CA LEU A 33 1.82 -21.21 9.12
C LEU A 33 1.17 -22.60 9.16
N VAL A 34 1.96 -23.67 9.27
CA VAL A 34 1.41 -25.03 9.43
C VAL A 34 0.57 -25.10 10.70
N HIS A 35 1.08 -24.59 11.82
CA HIS A 35 0.37 -24.60 13.09
C HIS A 35 -0.92 -23.77 13.03
N ALA A 36 -0.83 -22.54 12.54
CA ALA A 36 -1.96 -21.61 12.52
C ALA A 36 -3.06 -21.98 11.50
N THR A 37 -2.69 -22.57 10.36
CA THR A 37 -3.66 -22.91 9.28
C THR A 37 -4.16 -24.35 9.35
N GLY A 38 -3.46 -25.24 10.08
CA GLY A 38 -3.72 -26.68 10.07
C GLY A 38 -3.42 -27.37 8.74
N LEU A 39 -2.79 -26.67 7.78
CA LEU A 39 -2.43 -27.23 6.48
C LEU A 39 -1.17 -28.08 6.59
N ALA A 40 -1.10 -29.16 5.81
CA ALA A 40 0.10 -30.00 5.72
C ALA A 40 1.32 -29.18 5.27
N ARG A 41 2.51 -29.49 5.81
CA ARG A 41 3.76 -28.76 5.51
C ARG A 41 4.05 -28.63 4.02
N SER A 42 3.92 -29.71 3.27
CA SER A 42 4.10 -29.73 1.82
C SER A 42 3.11 -28.81 1.07
N THR A 43 1.92 -28.58 1.61
CA THR A 43 0.96 -27.63 1.04
C THR A 43 1.38 -26.21 1.31
N VAL A 44 1.83 -25.91 2.54
CA VAL A 44 2.32 -24.58 2.92
C VAL A 44 3.53 -24.20 2.10
N ASP A 45 4.53 -25.08 1.97
CA ASP A 45 5.75 -24.79 1.20
C ASP A 45 5.44 -24.45 -0.26
N ARG A 46 4.55 -25.21 -0.91
CA ARG A 46 4.11 -24.94 -2.30
C ARG A 46 3.34 -23.65 -2.46
N VAL A 47 2.47 -23.33 -1.49
CA VAL A 47 1.74 -22.05 -1.46
C VAL A 47 2.71 -20.90 -1.31
N VAL A 48 3.64 -20.98 -0.35
CA VAL A 48 4.67 -19.95 -0.11
C VAL A 48 5.55 -19.78 -1.35
N ALA A 49 6.06 -20.87 -1.93
CA ALA A 49 6.86 -20.82 -3.15
C ALA A 49 6.11 -20.13 -4.31
N THR A 50 4.84 -20.49 -4.49
CA THR A 50 3.98 -19.87 -5.51
C THR A 50 3.78 -18.37 -5.25
N LEU A 51 3.43 -17.98 -4.02
CA LEU A 51 3.19 -16.58 -3.66
C LEU A 51 4.47 -15.73 -3.70
N THR A 52 5.62 -16.29 -3.33
CA THR A 52 6.94 -15.65 -3.44
C THR A 52 7.32 -15.43 -4.90
N HIS A 53 7.13 -16.44 -5.76
CA HIS A 53 7.38 -16.30 -7.19
C HIS A 53 6.47 -15.26 -7.84
N LEU A 54 5.20 -15.21 -7.44
CA LEU A 54 4.26 -14.17 -7.88
C LEU A 54 4.55 -12.80 -7.25
N GLY A 55 5.51 -12.69 -6.34
CA GLY A 55 5.89 -11.43 -5.69
C GLY A 55 4.87 -10.91 -4.67
N TYR A 56 3.93 -11.74 -4.20
CA TYR A 56 3.00 -11.40 -3.11
C TYR A 56 3.61 -11.61 -1.73
N LEU A 57 4.63 -12.47 -1.64
CA LEU A 57 5.44 -12.69 -0.44
C LEU A 57 6.91 -12.43 -0.74
N ARG A 58 7.64 -12.05 0.30
CA ARG A 58 9.11 -12.05 0.34
C ARG A 58 9.56 -13.03 1.40
N GLN A 59 10.60 -13.78 1.06
CA GLN A 59 11.27 -14.69 1.98
C GLN A 59 12.68 -14.17 2.25
N HIS A 60 13.05 -14.06 3.53
CA HIS A 60 14.40 -13.74 3.96
C HIS A 60 14.87 -14.80 4.97
N GLY A 61 15.75 -15.70 4.53
CA GLY A 61 16.06 -16.91 5.27
C GLY A 61 14.80 -17.74 5.53
N ALA A 62 14.44 -17.92 6.81
CA ALA A 62 13.25 -18.65 7.21
C ALA A 62 12.00 -17.76 7.39
N GLU A 63 12.15 -16.44 7.38
CA GLU A 63 11.08 -15.49 7.66
C GLU A 63 10.31 -15.11 6.40
N LEU A 64 8.99 -15.01 6.53
CA LEU A 64 8.05 -14.65 5.49
C LEU A 64 7.42 -13.29 5.80
N ARG A 65 7.34 -12.44 4.78
CA ARG A 65 6.69 -11.13 4.86
C ARG A 65 5.78 -10.91 3.66
N LEU A 66 4.69 -10.20 3.88
CA LEU A 66 3.83 -9.71 2.80
C LEU A 66 4.61 -8.68 1.95
N ALA A 67 4.46 -8.76 0.64
CA ALA A 67 5.14 -7.88 -0.30
C ALA A 67 4.19 -6.81 -0.86
N PRO A 68 4.68 -5.61 -1.24
CA PRO A 68 3.85 -4.52 -1.70
C PRO A 68 2.91 -4.85 -2.87
N ARG A 69 3.33 -5.70 -3.82
CA ARG A 69 2.49 -6.17 -4.93
C ARG A 69 1.16 -6.75 -4.48
N LEU A 70 1.04 -7.30 -3.27
CA LEU A 70 -0.23 -7.82 -2.76
C LEU A 70 -1.31 -6.75 -2.63
N MET A 71 -0.94 -5.48 -2.44
CA MET A 71 -1.90 -4.37 -2.43
C MET A 71 -2.60 -4.18 -3.78
N THR A 72 -2.08 -4.72 -4.89
CA THR A 72 -2.79 -4.72 -6.18
C THR A 72 -4.18 -5.37 -6.10
N LEU A 73 -4.36 -6.33 -5.18
CA LEU A 73 -5.66 -6.95 -4.91
C LEU A 73 -6.63 -5.93 -4.29
N GLY A 74 -6.25 -5.24 -3.22
CA GLY A 74 -7.09 -4.19 -2.61
C GLY A 74 -7.30 -2.99 -3.54
N ASN A 75 -6.26 -2.61 -4.28
CA ASN A 75 -6.33 -1.56 -5.29
C ASN A 75 -7.37 -1.88 -6.38
N ALA A 76 -7.58 -3.16 -6.72
CA ALA A 76 -8.61 -3.56 -7.66
C ALA A 76 -10.01 -3.21 -7.15
N TYR A 77 -10.27 -3.38 -5.85
CA TYR A 77 -11.53 -2.94 -5.24
C TYR A 77 -11.66 -1.42 -5.21
N LEU A 78 -10.60 -0.71 -4.84
CA LEU A 78 -10.60 0.76 -4.80
C LEU A 78 -10.89 1.37 -6.17
N ALA A 79 -10.20 0.87 -7.20
CA ALA A 79 -10.42 1.29 -8.58
C ALA A 79 -11.84 0.97 -9.05
N ALA A 80 -12.35 -0.23 -8.75
CA ALA A 80 -13.69 -0.64 -9.16
C ALA A 80 -14.79 0.21 -8.51
N GLY A 81 -14.57 0.64 -7.27
CA GLY A 81 -15.43 1.59 -6.55
C GLY A 81 -15.29 3.04 -7.00
N GLY A 82 -14.46 3.35 -8.00
CA GLY A 82 -14.24 4.71 -8.47
C GLY A 82 -13.46 5.59 -7.48
N LEU A 83 -12.77 4.99 -6.49
CA LEU A 83 -11.89 5.74 -5.63
C LEU A 83 -10.71 6.23 -6.47
N THR A 84 -10.59 7.54 -6.65
CA THR A 84 -9.49 8.17 -7.39
C THR A 84 -8.57 8.92 -6.45
N ARG A 85 -7.38 9.32 -6.96
CA ARG A 85 -6.49 10.22 -6.22
C ARG A 85 -7.18 11.55 -5.87
N GLU A 86 -8.06 12.06 -6.73
CA GLU A 86 -8.84 13.26 -6.42
C GLU A 86 -9.73 13.08 -5.18
N VAL A 87 -10.37 11.91 -5.03
CA VAL A 87 -11.17 11.60 -3.83
C VAL A 87 -10.28 11.55 -2.58
N THR A 88 -9.12 10.91 -2.65
CA THR A 88 -8.21 10.84 -1.50
C THR A 88 -7.62 12.20 -1.14
N ASP A 89 -7.31 13.03 -2.14
CA ASP A 89 -6.79 14.39 -1.95
C ASP A 89 -7.85 15.30 -1.31
N ARG A 90 -9.13 15.14 -1.68
CA ARG A 90 -10.27 15.83 -1.03
C ARG A 90 -10.40 15.47 0.45
N VAL A 91 -10.30 14.18 0.78
CA VAL A 91 -10.31 13.70 2.17
C VAL A 91 -9.13 14.29 2.95
N ALA A 92 -7.93 14.35 2.35
CA ALA A 92 -6.75 14.95 2.96
C ALA A 92 -6.92 16.47 3.16
N ALA A 93 -7.40 17.19 2.14
CA ALA A 93 -7.65 18.62 2.20
C ALA A 93 -8.70 18.98 3.26
N LEU A 94 -9.74 18.16 3.43
CA LEU A 94 -10.70 18.36 4.51
C LEU A 94 -10.05 18.18 5.88
N ALA A 95 -9.21 17.15 6.06
CA ALA A 95 -8.44 16.96 7.29
C ALA A 95 -7.49 18.14 7.58
N ASP A 96 -6.93 18.74 6.53
CA ASP A 96 -6.16 19.99 6.58
C ASP A 96 -7.00 21.19 7.01
N GLU A 97 -8.18 21.38 6.44
CA GLU A 97 -9.08 22.47 6.82
C GLU A 97 -9.53 22.35 8.28
N VAL A 98 -9.96 21.15 8.70
CA VAL A 98 -10.60 20.95 10.01
C VAL A 98 -9.63 20.67 11.15
N GLN A 99 -8.37 20.40 10.82
CA GLN A 99 -7.31 20.03 11.78
C GLN A 99 -7.69 18.79 12.62
N GLU A 100 -8.45 17.86 12.04
CA GLU A 100 -8.87 16.59 12.66
C GLU A 100 -8.64 15.46 11.67
N SER A 101 -8.67 14.21 12.14
CA SER A 101 -8.55 13.05 11.26
C SER A 101 -9.84 12.87 10.47
N VAL A 102 -9.73 12.60 9.16
CA VAL A 102 -10.88 12.34 8.28
C VAL A 102 -10.68 10.99 7.59
N SER A 103 -11.76 10.22 7.47
CA SER A 103 -11.75 8.91 6.83
C SER A 103 -12.99 8.68 5.98
N LEU A 104 -12.85 7.86 4.95
CA LEU A 104 -13.93 7.35 4.11
C LEU A 104 -13.99 5.84 4.31
N ALA A 105 -15.18 5.31 4.57
CA ALA A 105 -15.39 3.90 4.83
C ALA A 105 -16.52 3.32 3.95
N VAL A 106 -16.53 2.00 3.81
CA VAL A 106 -17.53 1.19 3.08
C VAL A 106 -18.10 0.11 4.00
N PRO A 107 -19.32 -0.39 3.77
CA PRO A 107 -19.83 -1.54 4.50
C PRO A 107 -19.11 -2.82 4.06
N ASP A 108 -18.79 -3.70 5.01
CA ASP A 108 -18.23 -5.03 4.74
C ASP A 108 -18.87 -6.06 5.66
N GLY A 109 -19.90 -6.75 5.14
CA GLY A 109 -20.75 -7.60 5.95
C GLY A 109 -21.44 -6.81 7.06
N ASP A 110 -21.19 -7.22 8.30
CA ASP A 110 -21.66 -6.56 9.53
C ASP A 110 -20.60 -5.63 10.15
N GLY A 111 -19.54 -5.33 9.39
CA GLY A 111 -18.48 -4.41 9.75
C GLY A 111 -18.37 -3.22 8.80
N VAL A 112 -17.36 -2.40 9.07
CA VAL A 112 -17.02 -1.17 8.37
C VAL A 112 -15.56 -1.21 8.01
N ARG A 113 -15.26 -1.00 6.73
CA ARG A 113 -13.89 -1.03 6.23
C ARG A 113 -13.45 0.34 5.75
N PHE A 114 -12.27 0.79 6.18
CA PHE A 114 -11.72 2.06 5.73
C PHE A 114 -11.12 1.93 4.32
N VAL A 115 -11.44 2.87 3.43
CA VAL A 115 -10.95 2.90 2.03
C VAL A 115 -10.11 4.14 1.73
N ALA A 116 -10.23 5.19 2.53
CA ALA A 116 -9.32 6.33 2.52
C ALA A 116 -9.19 6.90 3.93
N GLN A 117 -8.00 7.39 4.28
CA GLN A 117 -7.75 7.96 5.59
C GLN A 117 -6.66 9.02 5.58
N SER A 118 -6.93 10.15 6.22
CA SER A 118 -5.93 11.20 6.50
C SER A 118 -5.81 11.36 8.01
N PRO A 119 -4.87 10.65 8.65
CA PRO A 119 -4.66 10.73 10.09
C PRO A 119 -3.92 12.02 10.47
N ARG A 120 -4.22 12.57 11.65
CA ARG A 120 -3.42 13.64 12.26
C ARG A 120 -2.47 13.12 13.33
N ARG A 121 -1.19 13.52 13.24
CA ARG A 121 -0.08 13.11 14.12
C ARG A 121 -0.21 13.51 15.61
N ARG A 122 -1.27 14.23 16.00
CA ARG A 122 -1.54 14.66 17.38
C ARG A 122 -2.70 13.91 18.05
N ALA A 123 -3.22 12.85 17.44
CA ALA A 123 -4.23 12.02 18.09
C ALA A 123 -3.56 11.16 19.18
N MET A 124 -4.01 11.27 20.43
CA MET A 124 -3.68 10.34 21.52
C MET A 124 -4.45 9.01 21.39
N SER A 125 -4.87 8.67 20.18
CA SER A 125 -5.86 7.63 19.88
C SER A 125 -5.36 6.71 18.78
N VAL A 126 -5.92 5.51 18.73
CA VAL A 126 -5.66 4.49 17.70
C VAL A 126 -5.82 5.10 16.30
N ALA A 127 -4.79 4.92 15.48
CA ALA A 127 -4.81 5.30 14.08
C ALA A 127 -5.14 4.05 13.24
N PHE A 128 -6.29 4.08 12.57
CA PHE A 128 -6.64 3.06 11.59
C PHE A 128 -5.78 3.19 10.32
N GLN A 129 -5.81 2.16 9.49
CA GLN A 129 -5.21 2.13 8.17
C GLN A 129 -6.27 1.83 7.11
N VAL A 130 -5.96 2.16 5.85
CA VAL A 130 -6.77 1.72 4.72
C VAL A 130 -6.82 0.19 4.69
N GLY A 131 -8.04 -0.34 4.72
CA GLY A 131 -8.36 -1.74 4.77
C GLY A 131 -8.67 -2.27 6.17
N ASP A 132 -8.47 -1.51 7.25
CA ASP A 132 -8.86 -1.95 8.60
C ASP A 132 -10.38 -2.16 8.68
N LEU A 133 -10.79 -3.20 9.41
CA LEU A 133 -12.19 -3.58 9.61
C LEU A 133 -12.59 -3.30 11.06
N LEU A 134 -13.69 -2.57 11.25
CA LEU A 134 -14.33 -2.34 12.54
C LEU A 134 -15.72 -2.97 12.57
N PRO A 135 -16.14 -3.58 13.69
CA PRO A 135 -17.53 -3.99 13.87
C PRO A 135 -18.47 -2.78 13.75
N ALA A 136 -19.58 -2.92 13.02
CA ALA A 136 -20.46 -1.80 12.72
C ALA A 136 -21.07 -1.17 13.98
N GLU A 137 -21.35 -1.98 15.02
CA GLU A 137 -21.88 -1.49 16.29
C GLU A 137 -20.89 -0.61 17.07
N ARG A 138 -19.60 -0.62 16.71
CA ARG A 138 -18.53 0.06 17.44
C ARG A 138 -18.05 1.36 16.81
N CYS A 139 -18.69 1.84 15.75
CA CYS A 139 -18.30 3.11 15.12
C CYS A 139 -19.51 3.89 14.59
N ALA A 140 -19.31 5.17 14.28
CA ALA A 140 -20.36 6.05 13.74
C ALA A 140 -20.80 5.61 12.34
N ALA A 141 -19.83 5.29 11.46
CA ALA A 141 -20.10 4.84 10.10
C ALA A 141 -20.95 3.56 10.07
N GLY A 142 -20.77 2.65 11.03
CA GLY A 142 -21.55 1.43 11.10
C GLY A 142 -23.02 1.68 11.41
N ALA A 143 -23.34 2.66 12.26
CA ALA A 143 -24.72 3.10 12.48
C ALA A 143 -25.33 3.76 11.23
N VAL A 144 -24.52 4.48 10.43
CA VAL A 144 -24.96 5.02 9.13
C VAL A 144 -25.32 3.89 8.16
N PHE A 145 -24.50 2.83 8.06
CA PHE A 145 -24.80 1.71 7.17
C PHE A 145 -25.95 0.83 7.69
N ALA A 146 -26.01 0.58 8.99
CA ALA A 146 -27.08 -0.19 9.62
C ALA A 146 -28.45 0.50 9.52
N ALA A 147 -28.47 1.81 9.25
CA ALA A 147 -29.68 2.54 8.94
C ALA A 147 -30.41 1.98 7.71
N ASP A 148 -29.75 1.24 6.82
CA ASP A 148 -30.39 0.63 5.64
C ASP A 148 -30.30 -0.90 5.63
N TRP A 149 -29.95 -1.52 6.76
CA TRP A 149 -29.84 -2.98 6.84
C TRP A 149 -31.18 -3.69 6.70
N ASP A 150 -31.17 -4.79 5.95
CA ASP A 150 -32.26 -5.75 5.89
C ASP A 150 -32.18 -6.79 7.04
N GLU A 151 -33.20 -7.65 7.14
CA GLU A 151 -33.27 -8.67 8.17
C GLU A 151 -32.14 -9.71 8.07
N ARG A 152 -31.59 -9.94 6.86
CA ARG A 152 -30.47 -10.88 6.68
C ARG A 152 -29.19 -10.29 7.26
N GLN A 153 -28.95 -8.99 7.06
CA GLN A 153 -27.81 -8.28 7.63
C GLN A 153 -27.91 -8.22 9.16
N TRP A 154 -29.09 -7.91 9.70
CA TRP A 154 -29.32 -7.98 11.15
C TRP A 154 -29.13 -9.38 11.73
N ALA A 155 -29.60 -10.43 11.03
CA ALA A 155 -29.40 -11.81 11.45
C ALA A 155 -27.91 -12.23 11.43
N ALA A 156 -27.15 -11.80 10.41
CA ALA A 156 -25.71 -12.06 10.34
C ALA A 156 -24.96 -11.36 11.49
N TRP A 157 -25.31 -10.11 11.78
CA TRP A 157 -24.79 -9.36 12.93
C TRP A 157 -25.09 -10.08 14.25
N ARG A 158 -26.34 -10.51 14.48
CA ARG A 158 -26.74 -11.28 15.67
C ARG A 158 -25.98 -12.60 15.81
N GLN A 159 -25.77 -13.31 14.71
CA GLN A 159 -25.04 -14.56 14.73
C GLN A 159 -23.57 -14.35 15.14
N ARG A 160 -22.93 -13.29 14.63
CA ARG A 160 -21.54 -12.98 14.95
C ARG A 160 -21.40 -12.44 16.38
N THR A 161 -22.27 -11.54 16.85
CA THR A 161 -22.27 -11.11 18.28
C THR A 161 -22.56 -12.27 19.23
N ALA A 162 -23.39 -13.23 18.85
CA ALA A 162 -23.62 -14.41 19.69
C ALA A 162 -22.37 -15.33 19.77
N ALA A 163 -21.63 -15.47 18.68
CA ALA A 163 -20.39 -16.25 18.64
C ALA A 163 -19.21 -15.54 19.32
N ASP A 164 -19.19 -14.20 19.27
CA ASP A 164 -18.13 -13.36 19.81
C ASP A 164 -18.72 -12.08 20.46
N PRO A 165 -19.23 -12.18 21.70
CA PRO A 165 -20.02 -11.10 22.31
C PRO A 165 -19.25 -9.82 22.65
N GLU A 166 -17.95 -9.94 22.91
CA GLU A 166 -17.09 -8.80 23.27
C GLU A 166 -16.18 -8.35 22.12
N GLY A 167 -16.14 -9.14 21.03
CA GLY A 167 -15.14 -9.01 19.98
C GLY A 167 -13.82 -9.64 20.40
N ALA A 168 -13.23 -10.45 19.51
CA ALA A 168 -11.93 -11.05 19.73
C ALA A 168 -10.90 -9.95 20.03
N PRO A 169 -9.93 -10.20 20.94
CA PRO A 169 -8.89 -9.25 21.24
C PRO A 169 -8.20 -8.80 19.95
N SER A 170 -8.32 -7.51 19.63
CA SER A 170 -7.70 -6.90 18.47
C SER A 170 -6.75 -5.81 18.95
N PRO A 171 -5.57 -5.63 18.32
CA PRO A 171 -4.73 -4.47 18.58
C PRO A 171 -5.47 -3.14 18.39
N LEU A 172 -6.52 -3.15 17.55
CA LEU A 172 -7.34 -1.97 17.24
C LEU A 172 -8.48 -1.74 18.22
N LEU A 173 -8.92 -2.76 18.97
CA LEU A 173 -10.17 -2.71 19.73
C LEU A 173 -10.06 -3.42 21.08
N ARG A 174 -10.44 -2.73 22.15
CA ARG A 174 -10.63 -3.34 23.47
C ARG A 174 -11.93 -4.17 23.48
N PRO A 175 -11.98 -5.34 24.16
CA PRO A 175 -13.22 -6.11 24.29
C PRO A 175 -14.36 -5.25 24.85
N ARG A 176 -15.51 -5.24 24.18
CA ARG A 176 -16.70 -4.48 24.60
C ARG A 176 -17.94 -5.04 23.94
N ARG A 177 -18.93 -5.40 24.75
CA ARG A 177 -20.27 -5.79 24.31
C ARG A 177 -21.15 -4.57 24.06
N ILE A 178 -21.91 -4.59 22.97
CA ILE A 178 -22.94 -3.60 22.62
C ILE A 178 -24.26 -4.35 22.46
N GLU A 179 -25.31 -3.91 23.17
CA GLU A 179 -26.63 -4.53 23.08
C GLU A 179 -27.32 -4.18 21.75
N GLU A 180 -28.12 -5.11 21.22
CA GLU A 180 -28.86 -4.92 19.96
C GLU A 180 -29.78 -3.70 20.01
N ALA A 181 -30.47 -3.49 21.14
CA ALA A 181 -31.36 -2.35 21.33
C ALA A 181 -30.62 -1.01 21.18
N ASP A 182 -29.40 -0.90 21.72
CA ASP A 182 -28.59 0.31 21.63
C ASP A 182 -28.11 0.57 20.20
N PHE A 183 -27.66 -0.48 19.51
CA PHE A 183 -27.20 -0.35 18.14
C PHE A 183 -28.35 -0.03 17.16
N ALA A 184 -29.48 -0.73 17.30
CA ALA A 184 -30.70 -0.46 16.54
C ALA A 184 -31.23 0.96 16.78
N HIS A 185 -31.18 1.45 18.03
CA HIS A 185 -31.54 2.83 18.35
C HIS A 185 -30.66 3.84 17.61
N ARG A 186 -29.33 3.64 17.62
CA ARG A 186 -28.37 4.51 16.91
C ARG A 186 -28.55 4.46 15.39
N ALA A 187 -28.81 3.29 14.82
CA ALA A 187 -29.13 3.15 13.39
C ALA A 187 -30.43 3.88 13.03
N GLY A 188 -31.47 3.77 13.87
CA GLY A 188 -32.73 4.50 13.71
C GLY A 188 -32.55 6.02 13.79
N GLN A 189 -31.75 6.51 14.74
CA GLN A 189 -31.38 7.92 14.82
C GLN A 189 -30.65 8.36 13.55
N ALA A 190 -29.65 7.59 13.10
CA ALA A 190 -28.89 7.89 11.88
C ALA A 190 -29.79 8.02 10.65
N ARG A 191 -30.78 7.12 10.49
CA ARG A 191 -31.80 7.19 9.43
C ARG A 191 -32.59 8.51 9.47
N SER A 192 -33.02 8.94 10.66
CA SER A 192 -33.85 10.16 10.81
C SER A 192 -33.08 11.47 10.60
N GLN A 193 -31.83 11.54 11.04
CA GLN A 193 -31.06 12.79 11.07
C GLN A 193 -30.02 12.89 9.94
N GLY A 194 -29.71 11.78 9.26
CA GLY A 194 -28.73 11.70 8.16
C GLY A 194 -27.28 11.82 8.61
N TRP A 195 -26.96 11.41 9.84
CA TRP A 195 -25.59 11.32 10.39
C TRP A 195 -25.61 10.50 11.69
N ALA A 196 -24.45 9.99 12.10
CA ALA A 196 -24.29 9.24 13.34
C ALA A 196 -23.10 9.72 14.16
N VAL A 197 -23.10 9.36 15.44
CA VAL A 197 -22.04 9.68 16.39
C VAL A 197 -21.48 8.41 17.03
N ASP A 198 -20.18 8.46 17.27
CA ASP A 198 -19.41 7.55 18.10
C ASP A 198 -18.91 8.35 19.31
N ASP A 199 -19.40 7.97 20.48
CA ASP A 199 -18.92 8.49 21.76
C ASP A 199 -18.15 7.39 22.48
N GLN A 200 -16.86 7.27 22.13
CA GLN A 200 -15.89 6.39 22.79
C GLN A 200 -16.23 4.90 22.67
N LEU A 201 -16.81 4.48 21.53
CA LEU A 201 -17.21 3.10 21.25
C LEU A 201 -16.04 2.22 20.80
N VAL A 202 -15.14 2.79 20.00
CA VAL A 202 -13.87 2.15 19.65
C VAL A 202 -13.01 2.01 20.90
N GLU A 203 -12.66 3.14 21.51
CA GLU A 203 -11.83 3.21 22.71
C GLU A 203 -12.13 4.45 23.55
N PRO A 204 -11.78 4.44 24.85
CA PRO A 204 -11.91 5.61 25.70
C PRO A 204 -11.18 6.83 25.10
N GLY A 205 -11.89 7.95 25.08
CA GLY A 205 -11.38 9.22 24.57
C GLY A 205 -11.54 9.46 23.06
N LEU A 206 -11.73 8.43 22.23
CA LEU A 206 -11.99 8.63 20.80
C LEU A 206 -13.45 9.05 20.57
N VAL A 207 -13.69 10.11 19.81
CA VAL A 207 -15.04 10.51 19.38
C VAL A 207 -15.08 10.69 17.88
N ALA A 208 -16.16 10.26 17.22
CA ALA A 208 -16.30 10.39 15.78
C ALA A 208 -17.71 10.76 15.35
N VAL A 209 -17.81 11.41 14.19
CA VAL A 209 -19.09 11.76 13.55
C VAL A 209 -19.02 11.32 12.10
N ALA A 210 -20.04 10.60 11.64
CA ALA A 210 -20.13 10.08 10.28
C ALA A 210 -21.36 10.61 9.55
N VAL A 211 -21.21 10.90 8.26
CA VAL A 211 -22.30 11.23 7.35
C VAL A 211 -22.30 10.25 6.16
N PRO A 212 -23.47 9.89 5.61
CA PRO A 212 -23.56 9.10 4.40
C PRO A 212 -23.06 9.89 3.18
N VAL A 213 -22.47 9.17 2.21
CA VAL A 213 -22.19 9.67 0.86
C VAL A 213 -23.12 8.92 -0.09
N ASP A 214 -24.13 9.61 -0.59
CA ASP A 214 -25.14 9.04 -1.48
C ASP A 214 -24.71 9.17 -2.95
N THR A 215 -24.43 8.05 -3.62
CA THR A 215 -23.99 7.99 -5.02
C THR A 215 -25.12 7.60 -5.98
N GLY A 216 -26.31 8.17 -5.79
CA GLY A 216 -27.44 7.98 -6.71
C GLY A 216 -28.48 6.99 -6.20
N GLY A 217 -28.91 7.14 -4.94
CA GLY A 217 -29.90 6.29 -4.28
C GLY A 217 -29.29 5.08 -3.57
N ARG A 218 -27.97 5.07 -3.38
CA ARG A 218 -27.24 4.07 -2.59
C ARG A 218 -26.25 4.81 -1.70
N THR A 219 -26.04 4.30 -0.49
CA THR A 219 -25.03 4.81 0.44
C THR A 219 -23.87 3.82 0.57
N PRO A 220 -23.02 3.67 -0.46
CA PRO A 220 -21.88 2.76 -0.38
C PRO A 220 -20.74 3.32 0.48
N TYR A 221 -20.73 4.62 0.80
CA TYR A 221 -19.69 5.21 1.63
C TYR A 221 -20.23 6.02 2.81
N ALA A 222 -19.41 6.11 3.85
CA ALA A 222 -19.59 7.01 4.98
C ALA A 222 -18.32 7.86 5.18
N LEU A 223 -18.48 9.18 5.21
CA LEU A 223 -17.40 10.13 5.49
C LEU A 223 -17.40 10.47 6.98
N SER A 224 -16.29 10.23 7.66
CA SER A 224 -16.18 10.37 9.10
C SER A 224 -15.08 11.35 9.50
N MET A 225 -15.35 12.16 10.53
CA MET A 225 -14.38 12.98 11.23
C MET A 225 -14.14 12.42 12.63
N VAL A 226 -12.88 12.27 13.03
CA VAL A 226 -12.47 11.69 14.31
C VAL A 226 -11.67 12.71 15.10
N SER A 227 -12.02 12.87 16.39
CA SER A 227 -11.34 13.73 17.36
C SER A 227 -11.14 12.98 18.68
N HIS A 228 -10.66 13.69 19.69
CA HIS A 228 -10.46 13.17 21.05
C HIS A 228 -11.22 14.02 22.07
N VAL A 229 -11.76 13.39 23.12
CA VAL A 229 -12.55 14.07 24.18
C VAL A 229 -11.79 15.18 24.89
N SER A 230 -10.45 15.12 24.94
CA SER A 230 -9.63 16.20 25.49
C SER A 230 -9.68 17.50 24.68
N ARG A 231 -10.08 17.41 23.41
CA ARG A 231 -10.29 18.58 22.54
C ARG A 231 -11.76 18.96 22.48
N ARG A 232 -12.64 17.95 22.29
CA ARG A 232 -14.06 18.16 21.99
C ARG A 232 -14.88 16.98 22.48
N SER A 233 -16.00 17.25 23.12
CA SER A 233 -17.04 16.22 23.35
C SER A 233 -17.67 15.77 22.03
N ALA A 234 -18.32 14.60 22.03
CA ALA A 234 -19.02 14.07 20.87
C ALA A 234 -20.09 15.04 20.32
N LYS A 235 -20.81 15.74 21.21
CA LYS A 235 -21.81 16.76 20.86
C LYS A 235 -21.19 18.00 20.19
N GLU A 236 -20.08 18.49 20.72
CA GLU A 236 -19.36 19.63 20.15
C GLU A 236 -18.76 19.29 18.79
N LEU A 237 -18.19 18.08 18.66
CA LEU A 237 -17.69 17.58 17.38
C LEU A 237 -18.83 17.53 16.35
N ALA A 238 -19.99 16.97 16.69
CA ALA A 238 -21.14 16.90 15.78
C ALA A 238 -21.57 18.29 15.27
N ARG A 239 -21.64 19.29 16.15
CA ARG A 239 -22.00 20.67 15.77
C ARG A 239 -21.07 21.28 14.72
N ILE A 240 -19.78 20.94 14.77
CA ILE A 240 -18.74 21.49 13.89
C ILE A 240 -18.55 20.64 12.63
N ALA A 241 -18.61 19.31 12.79
CA ALA A 241 -18.29 18.33 11.76
C ALA A 241 -19.43 18.17 10.75
N VAL A 242 -20.68 18.04 11.20
CA VAL A 242 -21.82 17.70 10.32
C VAL A 242 -21.97 18.67 9.14
N PRO A 243 -21.95 20.02 9.31
CA PRO A 243 -22.08 20.92 8.17
C PRO A 243 -20.97 20.77 7.14
N ARG A 244 -19.73 20.55 7.59
CA ARG A 244 -18.55 20.39 6.73
C ARG A 244 -18.57 19.05 6.00
N LEU A 245 -18.82 17.98 6.75
CA LEU A 245 -18.93 16.62 6.22
C LEU A 245 -20.05 16.52 5.18
N ARG A 246 -21.20 17.17 5.37
CA ARG A 246 -22.29 17.17 4.39
C ARG A 246 -21.94 17.91 3.09
N ARG A 247 -21.24 19.03 3.21
CA ARG A 247 -20.75 19.77 2.03
C ARG A 247 -19.80 18.89 1.23
N GLU A 248 -18.84 18.27 1.91
CA GLU A 248 -17.84 17.43 1.25
C GLU A 248 -18.45 16.13 0.72
N SER A 249 -19.39 15.50 1.44
CA SER A 249 -20.08 14.30 0.97
C SER A 249 -20.84 14.53 -0.34
N THR A 250 -21.38 15.72 -0.56
CA THR A 250 -22.04 16.08 -1.83
C THR A 250 -21.04 16.15 -2.99
N VAL A 251 -19.82 16.62 -2.73
CA VAL A 251 -18.74 16.66 -3.73
C VAL A 251 -18.24 15.25 -4.03
N LEU A 252 -17.95 14.48 -2.98
CA LEU A 252 -17.51 13.09 -3.09
C LEU A 252 -18.54 12.22 -3.79
N ALA A 253 -19.83 12.41 -3.53
CA ALA A 253 -20.92 11.71 -4.20
C ALA A 253 -20.88 11.86 -5.73
N ARG A 254 -20.51 13.04 -6.23
CA ARG A 254 -20.39 13.29 -7.68
C ARG A 254 -19.14 12.63 -8.27
N LEU A 255 -18.03 12.65 -7.54
CA LEU A 255 -16.78 12.03 -7.97
C LEU A 255 -16.90 10.50 -8.01
N LEU A 256 -17.60 9.93 -7.01
CA LEU A 256 -17.83 8.49 -6.83
C LEU A 256 -19.07 7.98 -7.58
N ALA A 257 -19.77 8.84 -8.32
CA ALA A 257 -20.96 8.42 -9.07
C ALA A 257 -20.58 7.46 -10.21
N PRO A 258 -21.37 6.40 -10.47
CA PRO A 258 -21.12 5.49 -11.59
C PRO A 258 -21.06 6.25 -12.92
N GLY A 259 -20.03 6.00 -13.74
CA GLY A 259 -19.90 6.59 -15.08
C GLY A 259 -18.91 7.75 -15.20
N THR A 260 -18.32 8.24 -14.10
CA THR A 260 -17.11 9.09 -14.11
C THR A 260 -15.86 8.22 -14.37
N ALA A 261 -15.90 7.39 -15.41
CA ALA A 261 -14.83 6.44 -15.69
C ALA A 261 -13.52 7.17 -15.99
N GLN A 262 -12.50 6.90 -15.18
CA GLN A 262 -11.12 7.17 -15.56
C GLN A 262 -10.82 6.36 -16.84
N PRO A 263 -10.06 6.92 -17.81
CA PRO A 263 -9.57 6.13 -18.92
C PRO A 263 -8.86 4.89 -18.36
N PRO A 264 -8.99 3.71 -19.00
CA PRO A 264 -8.35 2.51 -18.53
C PRO A 264 -6.86 2.79 -18.33
N PRO A 265 -6.23 2.30 -17.24
CA PRO A 265 -4.81 2.48 -17.03
C PRO A 265 -4.06 2.05 -18.30
N ARG A 266 -3.11 2.88 -18.75
CA ARG A 266 -2.30 2.67 -19.95
C ARG A 266 -1.92 1.19 -20.05
N GLN A 267 -2.49 0.51 -21.05
CA GLN A 267 -2.28 -0.89 -21.45
C GLN A 267 -1.47 -1.72 -20.44
N ARG A 268 -2.13 -2.20 -19.38
CA ARG A 268 -1.68 -3.44 -18.72
C ARG A 268 -1.56 -4.48 -19.83
N THR A 269 -0.46 -5.23 -19.84
CA THR A 269 -0.13 -6.23 -20.86
C THR A 269 -1.25 -7.27 -20.97
N GLN A 270 -2.23 -6.99 -21.84
CA GLN A 270 -3.37 -7.87 -22.10
C GLN A 270 -2.83 -9.22 -22.58
N GLY A 271 -3.32 -10.31 -21.97
CA GLY A 271 -3.04 -11.68 -22.41
C GLY A 271 -1.76 -12.35 -21.89
N LYS A 272 -0.91 -11.71 -21.07
CA LYS A 272 0.36 -12.34 -20.62
C LYS A 272 0.23 -13.31 -19.44
N THR A 273 -0.88 -13.32 -18.70
CA THR A 273 -0.95 -14.09 -17.45
C THR A 273 -1.06 -15.60 -17.69
N GLY A 274 -1.82 -16.03 -18.70
CA GLY A 274 -1.89 -17.44 -19.10
C GLY A 274 -0.51 -18.01 -19.44
N ASP A 275 0.26 -17.27 -20.25
CA ASP A 275 1.59 -17.64 -20.70
C ASP A 275 2.62 -17.62 -19.56
N ALA A 276 2.60 -16.57 -18.72
CA ALA A 276 3.48 -16.46 -17.56
C ALA A 276 3.25 -17.59 -16.54
N VAL A 277 1.99 -17.98 -16.28
CA VAL A 277 1.65 -19.12 -15.41
C VAL A 277 2.11 -20.45 -16.04
N GLY A 278 2.12 -20.54 -17.37
CA GLY A 278 2.68 -21.68 -18.11
C GLY A 278 4.20 -21.78 -17.95
N GLN A 279 4.91 -20.68 -18.16
CA GLN A 279 6.36 -20.58 -18.01
C GLN A 279 6.81 -20.88 -16.57
N ALA A 280 6.19 -20.24 -15.58
CA ALA A 280 6.46 -20.48 -14.17
C ALA A 280 6.28 -21.96 -13.77
N LYS A 281 5.27 -22.63 -14.36
CA LYS A 281 5.07 -24.08 -14.14
C LYS A 281 6.19 -24.92 -14.72
N SER A 282 6.71 -24.55 -15.89
CA SER A 282 7.83 -25.23 -16.52
C SER A 282 9.12 -25.07 -15.70
N GLU A 283 9.34 -23.90 -15.11
CA GLU A 283 10.53 -23.59 -14.31
C GLU A 283 10.50 -24.24 -12.92
N LEU A 284 9.37 -24.13 -12.22
CA LEU A 284 9.23 -24.52 -10.81
C LEU A 284 8.61 -25.92 -10.61
N GLY A 285 8.12 -26.55 -11.67
CA GLY A 285 7.59 -27.92 -11.61
C GLY A 285 6.46 -28.10 -10.60
N ALA A 286 6.57 -29.14 -9.76
CA ALA A 286 5.52 -29.50 -8.79
C ALA A 286 5.27 -28.44 -7.73
N GLU A 287 6.26 -27.60 -7.42
CA GLU A 287 6.19 -26.60 -6.35
C GLU A 287 5.23 -25.45 -6.68
N PHE A 288 5.00 -25.19 -7.97
CA PHE A 288 4.11 -24.12 -8.42
C PHE A 288 2.65 -24.57 -8.56
N LEU A 289 1.76 -23.86 -7.85
CA LEU A 289 0.31 -24.07 -7.81
C LEU A 289 -0.40 -23.17 -8.84
N GLN A 290 -0.55 -23.66 -10.07
CA GLN A 290 -1.17 -22.89 -11.16
C GLN A 290 -2.59 -22.39 -10.83
N SER A 291 -3.41 -23.18 -10.14
CA SER A 291 -4.78 -22.79 -9.80
C SER A 291 -4.85 -21.64 -8.81
N LEU A 292 -3.86 -21.53 -7.89
CA LEU A 292 -3.71 -20.38 -7.01
C LEU A 292 -3.33 -19.14 -7.81
N ALA A 293 -2.29 -19.25 -8.66
CA ALA A 293 -1.83 -18.15 -9.50
C ALA A 293 -2.94 -17.60 -10.41
N ARG A 294 -3.72 -18.49 -11.05
CA ARG A 294 -4.86 -18.12 -11.90
C ARG A 294 -5.96 -17.43 -11.12
N GLY A 295 -6.29 -17.91 -9.92
CA GLY A 295 -7.32 -17.30 -9.08
C GLY A 295 -6.96 -15.89 -8.63
N LEU A 296 -5.70 -15.66 -8.22
CA LEU A 296 -5.20 -14.32 -7.86
C LEU A 296 -5.18 -13.39 -9.08
N ALA A 297 -4.79 -13.88 -10.26
CA ALA A 297 -4.83 -13.11 -11.50
C ALA A 297 -6.26 -12.69 -11.90
N VAL A 298 -7.26 -13.56 -11.69
CA VAL A 298 -8.67 -13.21 -11.92
C VAL A 298 -9.12 -12.13 -10.95
N LEU A 299 -8.68 -12.17 -9.69
CA LEU A 299 -8.98 -11.16 -8.69
C LEU A 299 -8.32 -9.81 -9.03
N GLU A 300 -7.07 -9.79 -9.48
CA GLU A 300 -6.41 -8.57 -9.98
C GLU A 300 -7.09 -7.99 -11.22
N ALA A 301 -7.63 -8.83 -12.11
CA ALA A 301 -8.30 -8.39 -13.34
C ALA A 301 -9.61 -7.64 -13.08
N LEU A 302 -10.18 -7.77 -11.88
CA LEU A 302 -11.33 -6.98 -11.45
C LEU A 302 -10.99 -5.49 -11.22
N ASP A 303 -9.71 -5.10 -11.25
CA ASP A 303 -9.28 -3.69 -11.27
C ASP A 303 -9.85 -2.93 -12.48
N GLY A 304 -10.11 -3.63 -13.59
CA GLY A 304 -10.75 -3.05 -14.76
C GLY A 304 -12.28 -2.89 -14.66
N ALA A 305 -12.88 -3.28 -13.53
CA ALA A 305 -14.33 -3.26 -13.36
C ALA A 305 -14.82 -1.88 -12.95
N SER A 306 -15.15 -1.02 -13.91
CA SER A 306 -15.78 0.27 -13.59
C SER A 306 -17.22 0.08 -13.09
N GLY A 307 -17.49 0.42 -11.83
CA GLY A 307 -18.84 0.55 -11.26
C GLY A 307 -19.63 -0.77 -11.13
N ASP A 308 -20.13 -1.28 -12.26
CA ASP A 308 -21.11 -2.37 -12.31
C ASP A 308 -20.50 -3.78 -12.32
N GLY A 309 -19.19 -3.89 -12.49
CA GLY A 309 -18.49 -5.18 -12.58
C GLY A 309 -18.05 -5.54 -14.00
N LEU A 310 -17.50 -6.76 -14.16
CA LEU A 310 -17.10 -7.32 -15.45
C LEU A 310 -17.75 -8.68 -15.71
N PRO A 311 -18.17 -8.98 -16.95
CA PRO A 311 -18.61 -10.31 -17.30
C PRO A 311 -17.42 -11.28 -17.39
N VAL A 312 -17.70 -12.58 -17.23
CA VAL A 312 -16.68 -13.66 -17.33
C VAL A 312 -15.89 -13.58 -18.64
N ALA A 313 -16.55 -13.21 -19.75
CA ALA A 313 -15.91 -13.11 -21.05
C ALA A 313 -14.84 -12.01 -21.11
N ALA A 314 -15.08 -10.87 -20.48
CA ALA A 314 -14.10 -9.78 -20.40
C ALA A 314 -12.92 -10.17 -19.52
N LEU A 315 -13.17 -10.79 -18.37
CA LEU A 315 -12.12 -11.28 -17.47
C LEU A 315 -11.26 -12.36 -18.13
N ALA A 316 -11.85 -13.26 -18.93
CA ALA A 316 -11.11 -14.23 -19.72
C ALA A 316 -10.18 -13.57 -20.75
N GLN A 317 -10.63 -12.51 -21.42
CA GLN A 317 -9.80 -11.74 -22.35
C GLN A 317 -8.67 -11.00 -21.62
N LEU A 318 -8.97 -10.31 -20.50
CA LEU A 318 -7.98 -9.57 -19.73
C LEU A 318 -6.87 -10.48 -19.17
N THR A 319 -7.25 -11.66 -18.68
CA THR A 319 -6.31 -12.62 -18.08
C THR A 319 -5.64 -13.56 -19.08
N GLY A 320 -6.19 -13.70 -20.29
CA GLY A 320 -5.77 -14.73 -21.25
C GLY A 320 -6.11 -16.17 -20.81
N LEU A 321 -7.00 -16.35 -19.84
CA LEU A 321 -7.38 -17.67 -19.32
C LEU A 321 -8.65 -18.20 -19.99
N PRO A 322 -8.84 -19.54 -20.08
CA PRO A 322 -10.09 -20.12 -20.56
C PRO A 322 -11.29 -19.68 -19.71
N ARG A 323 -12.43 -19.38 -20.35
CA ARG A 323 -13.67 -18.93 -19.67
C ARG A 323 -14.12 -19.87 -18.55
N THR A 324 -13.97 -21.19 -18.75
CA THR A 324 -14.30 -22.21 -17.75
C THR A 324 -13.42 -22.09 -16.51
N THR A 325 -12.12 -21.85 -16.68
CA THR A 325 -11.17 -21.60 -15.59
C THR A 325 -11.52 -20.33 -14.83
N VAL A 326 -11.80 -19.23 -15.54
CA VAL A 326 -12.18 -17.96 -14.92
C VAL A 326 -13.47 -18.11 -14.12
N ARG A 327 -14.51 -18.74 -14.70
CA ARG A 327 -15.78 -18.98 -14.01
C ARG A 327 -15.60 -19.77 -12.72
N ARG A 328 -14.79 -20.83 -12.72
CA ARG A 328 -14.52 -21.63 -11.51
C ARG A 328 -13.78 -20.83 -10.43
N CYS A 329 -12.82 -19.99 -10.82
CA CYS A 329 -12.13 -19.10 -9.89
C CYS A 329 -13.11 -18.10 -9.27
N LEU A 330 -13.97 -17.48 -10.09
CA LEU A 330 -14.98 -16.51 -9.63
C LEU A 330 -15.99 -17.14 -8.67
N LEU A 331 -16.51 -18.33 -8.96
CA LEU A 331 -17.43 -19.03 -8.04
C LEU A 331 -16.76 -19.36 -6.71
N THR A 332 -15.46 -19.68 -6.73
CA THR A 332 -14.68 -19.90 -5.49
C THR A 332 -14.51 -18.59 -4.73
N LEU A 333 -14.15 -17.49 -5.41
CA LEU A 333 -13.97 -16.17 -4.81
C LEU A 333 -15.29 -15.61 -4.25
N GLU A 334 -16.40 -15.85 -4.94
CA GLU A 334 -17.76 -15.52 -4.49
C GLU A 334 -18.13 -16.28 -3.22
N HIS A 335 -17.90 -17.60 -3.21
CA HIS A 335 -18.14 -18.42 -2.02
C HIS A 335 -17.30 -17.98 -0.82
N LEU A 336 -16.08 -17.51 -1.05
CA LEU A 336 -15.19 -16.99 -0.01
C LEU A 336 -15.48 -15.52 0.38
N GLY A 337 -16.37 -14.83 -0.35
CA GLY A 337 -16.75 -13.44 -0.10
C GLY A 337 -15.76 -12.38 -0.61
N TYR A 338 -14.89 -12.72 -1.56
CA TYR A 338 -13.95 -11.77 -2.20
C TYR A 338 -14.50 -11.13 -3.48
N ALA A 339 -15.55 -11.72 -4.05
CA ALA A 339 -16.27 -11.18 -5.19
C ALA A 339 -17.76 -11.42 -5.00
N GLU A 340 -18.59 -10.72 -5.76
CA GLU A 340 -20.01 -11.01 -5.86
C GLU A 340 -20.45 -11.03 -7.32
N HIS A 341 -21.49 -11.79 -7.59
CA HIS A 341 -22.12 -11.88 -8.90
C HIS A 341 -23.49 -11.21 -8.88
N ARG A 342 -23.68 -10.20 -9.74
CA ARG A 342 -24.95 -9.51 -9.90
C ARG A 342 -25.23 -9.26 -11.37
N GLU A 343 -26.42 -9.64 -11.83
CA GLU A 343 -26.90 -9.33 -13.19
C GLU A 343 -25.92 -9.77 -14.31
N GLY A 344 -25.20 -10.88 -14.11
CA GLY A 344 -24.22 -11.40 -15.10
C GLY A 344 -22.81 -10.81 -14.98
N LEU A 345 -22.60 -9.88 -14.05
CA LEU A 345 -21.35 -9.17 -13.81
C LEU A 345 -20.73 -9.59 -12.47
N PHE A 346 -19.41 -9.60 -12.42
CA PHE A 346 -18.63 -9.85 -11.22
C PHE A 346 -17.92 -8.58 -10.76
N ARG A 347 -17.97 -8.31 -9.46
CA ARG A 347 -17.24 -7.18 -8.84
C ARG A 347 -16.51 -7.64 -7.57
N PRO A 348 -15.38 -7.02 -7.23
CA PRO A 348 -14.63 -7.36 -6.01
C PRO A 348 -15.39 -6.86 -4.78
N LEU A 349 -15.22 -7.55 -3.65
CA LEU A 349 -15.78 -7.17 -2.35
C LEU A 349 -14.68 -6.61 -1.43
N PRO A 350 -15.04 -5.72 -0.48
CA PRO A 350 -14.08 -5.09 0.44
C PRO A 350 -13.34 -6.11 1.31
N ARG A 351 -13.87 -7.32 1.49
CA ARG A 351 -13.16 -8.39 2.20
C ARG A 351 -11.72 -8.63 1.71
N ILE A 352 -11.42 -8.33 0.45
CA ILE A 352 -10.08 -8.45 -0.16
C ILE A 352 -8.96 -7.78 0.63
N PHE A 353 -9.23 -6.71 1.38
CA PHE A 353 -8.22 -6.02 2.19
C PHE A 353 -7.69 -6.88 3.34
N GLU A 354 -8.48 -7.84 3.83
CA GLU A 354 -8.07 -8.77 4.90
C GLU A 354 -6.87 -9.65 4.49
N LEU A 355 -6.53 -9.69 3.19
CA LEU A 355 -5.36 -10.39 2.67
C LEU A 355 -4.04 -9.70 3.01
N GLY A 356 -4.05 -8.56 3.69
CA GLY A 356 -2.84 -7.94 4.25
C GLY A 356 -2.57 -6.50 3.83
N HIS A 357 -3.55 -5.85 3.18
CA HIS A 357 -3.40 -4.46 2.74
C HIS A 357 -3.12 -3.49 3.89
N PRO A 358 -3.81 -3.54 5.06
CA PRO A 358 -3.51 -2.63 6.18
C PRO A 358 -2.07 -2.72 6.66
N ARG A 359 -1.53 -3.94 6.71
CA ARG A 359 -0.18 -4.21 7.19
C ARG A 359 0.89 -3.65 6.27
N ILE A 360 0.66 -3.71 4.96
CA ILE A 360 1.57 -3.10 3.97
C ILE A 360 1.40 -1.58 3.98
N ALA A 361 0.16 -1.06 4.07
CA ALA A 361 -0.13 0.36 4.13
C ALA A 361 0.50 1.06 5.36
N ALA A 362 0.64 0.35 6.48
CA ALA A 362 1.34 0.82 7.67
C ALA A 362 2.88 0.83 7.55
N GLY A 363 3.45 0.21 6.51
CA GLY A 363 4.89 0.08 6.33
C GLY A 363 5.57 1.43 6.04
N SER A 364 6.84 1.54 6.43
CA SER A 364 7.65 2.74 6.12
C SER A 364 8.31 2.66 4.75
N PHE A 365 8.77 3.80 4.22
CA PHE A 365 9.61 3.83 3.01
C PHE A 365 10.88 2.98 3.17
N THR A 366 11.47 2.96 4.37
CA THR A 366 12.63 2.12 4.68
C THR A 366 12.29 0.63 4.60
N ASP A 367 11.12 0.20 5.08
CA ASP A 367 10.66 -1.18 4.98
C ASP A 367 10.45 -1.60 3.52
N LEU A 368 10.02 -0.66 2.66
CA LEU A 368 9.81 -0.89 1.24
C LEU A 368 11.14 -1.10 0.49
N VAL A 369 12.14 -0.25 0.72
CA VAL A 369 13.41 -0.28 -0.05
C VAL A 369 14.44 -1.29 0.47
N THR A 370 14.45 -1.58 1.78
CA THR A 370 15.50 -2.42 2.40
C THR A 370 15.61 -3.82 1.79
N PRO A 371 14.52 -4.55 1.49
CA PRO A 371 14.62 -5.86 0.84
C PRO A 371 15.29 -5.81 -0.54
N HIS A 372 15.05 -4.75 -1.31
CA HIS A 372 15.67 -4.53 -2.61
C HIS A 372 17.16 -4.23 -2.49
N LEU A 373 17.55 -3.42 -1.49
CA LEU A 373 18.96 -3.20 -1.18
C LEU A 373 19.68 -4.50 -0.83
N ARG A 374 19.07 -5.38 -0.03
CA ARG A 374 19.68 -6.69 0.29
C ARG A 374 19.92 -7.53 -0.96
N ALA A 375 18.92 -7.65 -1.82
CA ALA A 375 19.05 -8.38 -3.08
C ALA A 375 20.12 -7.76 -4.00
N LEU A 376 20.23 -6.43 -4.02
CA LEU A 376 21.29 -5.73 -4.76
C LEU A 376 22.67 -6.07 -4.17
N VAL A 377 22.85 -5.94 -2.86
CA VAL A 377 24.10 -6.26 -2.16
C VAL A 377 24.50 -7.72 -2.36
N ASP A 378 23.57 -8.66 -2.25
CA ASP A 378 23.82 -10.10 -2.47
C ASP A 378 24.30 -10.36 -3.90
N ARG A 379 23.86 -9.56 -4.88
CA ARG A 379 24.28 -9.70 -6.27
C ARG A 379 25.62 -9.04 -6.57
N VAL A 380 25.85 -7.82 -6.06
CA VAL A 380 27.03 -7.01 -6.45
C VAL A 380 28.16 -7.09 -5.44
N GLN A 381 27.91 -7.62 -4.24
CA GLN A 381 28.86 -7.79 -3.13
C GLN A 381 29.50 -6.46 -2.65
N GLU A 382 28.84 -5.34 -2.91
CA GLU A 382 29.23 -3.99 -2.47
C GLU A 382 28.09 -3.35 -1.67
N SER A 383 28.41 -2.34 -0.86
CA SER A 383 27.42 -1.68 -0.01
C SER A 383 26.46 -0.83 -0.84
N ALA A 384 25.16 -0.91 -0.53
CA ALA A 384 24.11 -0.16 -1.22
C ALA A 384 23.29 0.69 -0.24
N SER A 385 22.89 1.88 -0.68
CA SER A 385 22.13 2.82 0.16
C SER A 385 21.02 3.52 -0.62
N VAL A 386 19.98 3.96 0.09
CA VAL A 386 18.98 4.91 -0.40
C VAL A 386 19.07 6.20 0.39
N ALA A 387 19.00 7.33 -0.32
CA ALA A 387 18.93 8.65 0.30
C ALA A 387 17.84 9.52 -0.34
N VAL A 388 17.45 10.54 0.42
CA VAL A 388 16.48 11.58 0.04
C VAL A 388 17.17 12.94 0.10
N LEU A 389 16.63 13.93 -0.60
CA LEU A 389 17.17 15.29 -0.62
C LEU A 389 16.55 16.13 0.50
N GLU A 390 17.37 16.83 1.27
CA GLU A 390 16.94 17.73 2.34
C GLU A 390 17.77 19.03 2.32
N GLY A 391 17.20 20.09 1.74
CA GLY A 391 17.92 21.34 1.55
C GLY A 391 19.10 21.19 0.57
N GLY A 392 20.32 21.51 1.02
CA GLY A 392 21.57 21.32 0.27
C GLY A 392 22.17 19.91 0.39
N ASP A 393 21.61 19.07 1.24
CA ASP A 393 22.19 17.79 1.64
C ASP A 393 21.34 16.60 1.18
N ILE A 394 21.97 15.43 1.13
CA ILE A 394 21.28 14.14 1.15
C ILE A 394 21.18 13.62 2.59
N ARG A 395 20.12 12.89 2.89
CA ARG A 395 19.97 12.11 4.12
C ARG A 395 19.78 10.64 3.81
N TYR A 396 20.59 9.78 4.41
CA TYR A 396 20.49 8.33 4.25
C TYR A 396 19.24 7.79 4.97
N VAL A 397 18.37 7.08 4.26
CA VAL A 397 17.12 6.52 4.81
C VAL A 397 17.10 4.99 4.86
N ALA A 398 17.97 4.34 4.08
CA ALA A 398 18.22 2.90 4.17
C ALA A 398 19.65 2.60 3.72
N ARG A 399 20.26 1.56 4.33
CA ARG A 399 21.60 1.08 3.96
C ARG A 399 21.71 -0.40 4.26
N VAL A 400 22.36 -1.13 3.35
CA VAL A 400 22.82 -2.50 3.57
C VAL A 400 24.32 -2.52 3.28
N SER A 401 25.10 -2.80 4.32
CA SER A 401 26.56 -2.80 4.26
C SER A 401 27.11 -4.21 4.09
N THR A 402 28.16 -4.34 3.29
CA THR A 402 29.03 -5.53 3.31
C THR A 402 30.15 -5.34 4.34
N VAL A 403 30.82 -6.43 4.73
CA VAL A 403 32.00 -6.40 5.60
C VAL A 403 33.19 -5.91 4.77
N ARG A 404 33.28 -4.61 4.52
CA ARG A 404 34.46 -3.95 3.97
C ARG A 404 34.69 -2.64 4.70
N ILE A 405 35.92 -2.45 5.14
CA ILE A 405 36.36 -1.40 6.06
C ILE A 405 36.33 -0.06 5.31
N MET A 406 35.16 0.59 5.23
CA MET A 406 35.12 2.03 5.01
C MET A 406 35.52 2.74 6.31
N THR A 407 36.34 3.79 6.21
CA THR A 407 36.76 4.60 7.36
C THR A 407 35.61 5.39 7.97
N VAL A 408 34.56 5.69 7.18
CA VAL A 408 33.38 6.46 7.61
C VAL A 408 32.20 5.54 7.95
N HIS A 409 31.77 5.61 9.21
CA HIS A 409 30.54 4.94 9.67
C HIS A 409 29.30 5.72 9.23
N ILE A 410 28.59 5.21 8.21
CA ILE A 410 27.34 5.81 7.70
C ILE A 410 26.15 5.15 8.39
N ALA A 411 25.52 5.88 9.30
CA ALA A 411 24.27 5.47 9.95
C ALA A 411 23.04 6.01 9.21
N LEU A 412 21.85 5.47 9.50
CA LEU A 412 20.61 6.08 9.03
C LEU A 412 20.46 7.48 9.64
N GLY A 413 20.02 8.45 8.84
CA GLY A 413 19.95 9.85 9.22
C GLY A 413 21.24 10.65 8.99
N THR A 414 22.37 10.00 8.71
CA THR A 414 23.61 10.70 8.33
C THR A 414 23.38 11.56 7.08
N ARG A 415 23.94 12.77 7.11
CA ARG A 415 23.84 13.75 6.02
C ARG A 415 25.19 13.98 5.35
N PHE A 416 25.13 14.20 4.03
CA PHE A 416 26.27 14.63 3.22
C PHE A 416 25.80 15.66 2.20
N PRO A 417 26.68 16.56 1.74
CA PRO A 417 26.28 17.54 0.74
C PRO A 417 25.90 16.88 -0.59
N ALA A 418 24.82 17.36 -1.20
CA ALA A 418 24.31 16.76 -2.43
C ALA A 418 25.29 16.90 -3.60
N TYR A 419 26.01 18.02 -3.70
CA TYR A 419 26.89 18.29 -4.84
C TYR A 419 28.09 17.33 -4.95
N ALA A 420 28.59 16.80 -3.82
CA ALA A 420 29.77 15.94 -3.74
C ALA A 420 29.44 14.45 -3.73
N THR A 421 28.16 14.07 -3.89
CA THR A 421 27.73 12.66 -3.82
C THR A 421 26.99 12.22 -5.08
N ALA A 422 27.13 10.96 -5.47
CA ALA A 422 26.39 10.40 -6.61
C ALA A 422 24.88 10.41 -6.33
N LEU A 423 24.47 10.04 -5.12
CA LEU A 423 23.08 10.12 -4.65
C LEU A 423 22.52 11.54 -4.79
N GLY A 424 23.26 12.55 -4.34
CA GLY A 424 22.84 13.94 -4.41
C GLY A 424 22.74 14.44 -5.85
N ARG A 425 23.72 14.14 -6.70
CA ARG A 425 23.64 14.46 -8.14
C ARG A 425 22.44 13.81 -8.82
N ALA A 426 22.16 12.54 -8.53
CA ALA A 426 20.98 11.85 -9.07
C ALA A 426 19.67 12.50 -8.61
N LEU A 427 19.56 12.88 -7.32
CA LEU A 427 18.41 13.59 -6.77
C LEU A 427 18.22 14.98 -7.41
N VAL A 428 19.28 15.78 -7.44
CA VAL A 428 19.25 17.16 -7.94
C VAL A 428 19.00 17.20 -9.45
N SER A 429 19.45 16.19 -10.19
CA SER A 429 19.17 16.07 -11.63
C SER A 429 17.68 15.95 -11.94
N GLY A 430 16.86 15.51 -10.97
CA GLY A 430 15.41 15.43 -11.09
C GLY A 430 14.67 16.74 -10.81
N LEU A 431 15.36 17.79 -10.34
CA LEU A 431 14.76 19.08 -10.04
C LEU A 431 14.71 19.99 -11.28
N ASP A 432 13.75 20.91 -11.28
CA ASP A 432 13.72 22.02 -12.22
C ASP A 432 14.93 22.96 -12.00
N PRO A 433 15.30 23.82 -12.98
CA PRO A 433 16.45 24.70 -12.84
C PRO A 433 16.42 25.57 -11.58
N ALA A 434 15.24 26.05 -11.18
CA ALA A 434 15.07 26.82 -9.95
C ALA A 434 15.34 25.98 -8.69
N GLY A 435 14.96 24.70 -8.67
CA GLY A 435 15.30 23.76 -7.62
C GLY A 435 16.78 23.45 -7.52
N GLN A 436 17.47 23.28 -8.66
CA GLN A 436 18.91 23.10 -8.67
C GLN A 436 19.64 24.31 -8.08
N GLU A 437 19.23 25.53 -8.42
CA GLU A 437 19.81 26.74 -7.84
C GLU A 437 19.54 26.85 -6.33
N ARG A 438 18.34 26.45 -5.86
CA ARG A 438 18.05 26.43 -4.43
C ARG A 438 18.97 25.48 -3.66
N VAL A 439 19.27 24.31 -4.22
CA VAL A 439 20.22 23.36 -3.61
C VAL A 439 21.63 23.93 -3.58
N LEU A 440 22.09 24.51 -4.68
CA LEU A 440 23.42 25.13 -4.75
C LEU A 440 23.55 26.31 -3.78
N ALA A 441 22.54 27.17 -3.69
CA ALA A 441 22.52 28.30 -2.76
C ALA A 441 22.46 27.89 -1.29
N ALA A 442 21.86 26.73 -0.99
CA ALA A 442 21.85 26.14 0.34
C ALA A 442 23.13 25.37 0.69
N SER A 443 24.05 25.18 -0.27
CA SER A 443 25.26 24.38 -0.11
C SER A 443 26.49 25.26 0.09
N GLU A 444 27.30 24.97 1.11
CA GLU A 444 28.65 25.51 1.22
C GLU A 444 29.61 24.61 0.42
N LEU A 445 30.01 25.05 -0.78
CA LEU A 445 30.80 24.24 -1.73
C LEU A 445 32.27 24.10 -1.30
N ARG A 446 32.53 23.25 -0.32
CA ARG A 446 33.87 22.90 0.19
C ARG A 446 34.53 21.79 -0.65
N ALA A 447 35.85 21.84 -0.75
CA ALA A 447 36.62 20.71 -1.30
C ALA A 447 36.90 19.72 -0.17
N TYR A 448 36.44 18.47 -0.30
CA TYR A 448 36.73 17.38 0.64
C TYR A 448 37.99 16.62 0.25
N THR A 449 38.26 16.54 -1.05
CA THR A 449 39.44 15.93 -1.65
C THR A 449 39.94 16.82 -2.80
N GLY A 450 41.07 16.43 -3.41
CA GLY A 450 41.56 17.07 -4.63
C GLY A 450 40.63 16.91 -5.86
N HIS A 451 39.63 16.03 -5.79
CA HIS A 451 38.72 15.71 -6.88
C HIS A 451 37.35 16.41 -6.75
N THR A 452 37.03 16.95 -5.57
CA THR A 452 35.71 17.54 -5.31
C THR A 452 35.41 18.71 -6.25
N VAL A 453 34.30 18.62 -6.99
CA VAL A 453 33.85 19.71 -7.85
C VAL A 453 33.12 20.78 -7.03
N THR A 454 33.69 21.98 -6.96
CA THR A 454 33.13 23.13 -6.21
C THR A 454 32.67 24.28 -7.09
N SER A 455 32.85 24.20 -8.41
CA SER A 455 32.38 25.22 -9.36
C SER A 455 30.88 25.07 -9.63
N PRO A 456 30.03 26.07 -9.33
CA PRO A 456 28.59 26.00 -9.61
C PRO A 456 28.28 25.74 -11.09
N ALA A 457 29.03 26.36 -12.01
CA ALA A 457 28.85 26.14 -13.44
C ALA A 457 29.14 24.68 -13.82
N ARG A 458 30.19 24.08 -13.26
CA ARG A 458 30.53 22.68 -13.51
C ARG A 458 29.49 21.74 -12.89
N LEU A 459 29.01 22.03 -11.69
CA LEU A 459 27.95 21.26 -11.03
C LEU A 459 26.66 21.24 -11.84
N ARG A 460 26.25 22.37 -12.42
CA ARG A 460 25.10 22.42 -13.34
C ARG A 460 25.27 21.48 -14.52
N THR A 461 26.44 21.50 -15.17
CA THR A 461 26.74 20.56 -16.27
C THR A 461 26.63 19.11 -15.83
N LEU A 462 27.10 18.79 -14.61
CA LEU A 462 27.01 17.44 -14.06
C LEU A 462 25.56 17.03 -13.74
N PHE A 463 24.73 17.95 -13.24
CA PHE A 463 23.31 17.69 -13.02
C PHE A 463 22.56 17.45 -14.33
N THR A 464 22.83 18.26 -15.36
CA THR A 464 22.27 18.04 -16.71
C THR A 464 22.70 16.68 -17.27
N ALA A 465 23.99 16.36 -17.20
CA ALA A 465 24.49 15.07 -17.67
C ALA A 465 23.84 13.89 -16.93
N ALA A 466 23.65 14.00 -15.62
CA ALA A 466 22.98 12.97 -14.83
C ALA A 466 21.49 12.80 -15.21
N ALA A 467 20.81 13.91 -15.53
CA ALA A 467 19.43 13.87 -16.01
C ALA A 467 19.34 13.15 -17.37
N ASP A 468 20.22 13.49 -18.31
CA ASP A 468 20.25 12.91 -19.66
C ASP A 468 20.61 11.42 -19.65
N GLN A 469 21.53 11.01 -18.79
CA GLN A 469 22.02 9.62 -18.70
C GLN A 469 21.13 8.74 -17.80
N GLY A 470 20.35 9.35 -16.92
CA GLY A 470 19.54 8.66 -15.92
C GLY A 470 20.35 8.03 -14.77
N TYR A 471 21.59 8.46 -14.57
CA TYR A 471 22.44 8.06 -13.44
C TYR A 471 23.48 9.13 -13.15
N ALA A 472 24.05 9.11 -11.95
CA ALA A 472 25.21 9.91 -11.59
C ALA A 472 26.33 9.02 -11.07
N ALA A 473 27.57 9.39 -11.38
CA ALA A 473 28.76 8.75 -10.86
C ALA A 473 29.67 9.81 -10.22
N VAL A 474 30.33 9.41 -9.14
CA VAL A 474 31.29 10.24 -8.39
C VAL A 474 32.53 9.40 -8.12
N ASP A 475 33.69 10.03 -8.34
CA ASP A 475 35.01 9.43 -8.19
C ASP A 475 35.82 10.22 -7.17
N GLU A 476 35.95 9.66 -5.97
CA GLU A 476 36.83 10.16 -4.90
C GLU A 476 36.56 11.61 -4.47
N GLU A 477 35.34 12.13 -4.64
CA GLU A 477 35.02 13.53 -4.32
C GLU A 477 34.66 13.79 -2.86
N LEU A 478 34.20 12.76 -2.12
CA LEU A 478 33.85 12.88 -0.70
C LEU A 478 34.94 12.29 0.20
N GLU A 479 35.54 11.18 -0.23
CA GLU A 479 36.60 10.45 0.47
C GLU A 479 37.52 9.86 -0.59
N GLU A 480 38.84 10.00 -0.41
CA GLU A 480 39.83 9.40 -1.29
C GLU A 480 39.68 7.88 -1.31
N GLY A 481 39.84 7.28 -2.48
CA GLY A 481 39.65 5.84 -2.65
C GLY A 481 38.20 5.34 -2.64
N VAL A 482 37.19 6.23 -2.64
CA VAL A 482 35.76 5.84 -2.65
C VAL A 482 35.06 6.29 -3.93
N ARG A 483 34.36 5.35 -4.57
CA ARG A 483 33.53 5.59 -5.76
C ARG A 483 32.08 5.26 -5.51
N SER A 484 31.19 5.99 -6.17
CA SER A 484 29.76 5.73 -6.10
C SER A 484 29.07 5.92 -7.43
N VAL A 485 28.14 5.02 -7.73
CA VAL A 485 27.20 5.12 -8.86
C VAL A 485 25.79 5.10 -8.29
N ALA A 486 24.94 6.04 -8.72
CA ALA A 486 23.59 6.21 -8.22
C ALA A 486 22.58 6.41 -9.35
N VAL A 487 21.35 5.93 -9.14
CA VAL A 487 20.21 6.13 -10.03
C VAL A 487 19.03 6.72 -9.24
N PRO A 488 18.20 7.56 -9.87
CA PRO A 488 17.01 8.12 -9.21
C PRO A 488 15.93 7.06 -9.01
N ILE A 489 15.09 7.27 -8.00
CA ILE A 489 13.84 6.54 -7.74
C ILE A 489 12.69 7.53 -7.91
N ARG A 490 11.71 7.17 -8.74
CA ARG A 490 10.59 8.03 -9.12
C ARG A 490 9.25 7.58 -8.53
N ASP A 491 8.43 8.54 -8.13
CA ASP A 491 7.04 8.27 -7.74
C ASP A 491 6.14 8.01 -8.97
N GLY A 492 4.83 7.78 -8.72
CA GLY A 492 3.86 7.52 -9.78
C GLY A 492 3.61 8.68 -10.73
N ASP A 493 4.03 9.90 -10.36
CA ASP A 493 3.96 11.11 -11.19
C ASP A 493 5.25 11.33 -12.00
N GLY A 494 6.28 10.50 -11.77
CA GLY A 494 7.59 10.60 -12.42
C GLY A 494 8.59 11.53 -11.72
N ASN A 495 8.21 12.12 -10.57
CA ASN A 495 9.09 12.98 -9.79
C ASN A 495 10.18 12.14 -9.12
N VAL A 496 11.41 12.63 -9.09
CA VAL A 496 12.49 11.98 -8.33
C VAL A 496 12.29 12.25 -6.84
N VAL A 497 12.05 11.19 -6.07
CA VAL A 497 11.74 11.28 -4.62
C VAL A 497 12.82 10.68 -3.73
N ALA A 498 13.66 9.81 -4.28
CA ALA A 498 14.82 9.23 -3.63
C ALA A 498 15.89 8.88 -4.68
N ALA A 499 17.07 8.43 -4.25
CA ALA A 499 18.05 7.81 -5.12
C ALA A 499 18.65 6.58 -4.43
N VAL A 500 19.03 5.56 -5.22
CA VAL A 500 19.75 4.37 -4.76
C VAL A 500 21.16 4.37 -5.35
N ASN A 501 22.14 4.02 -4.54
CA ASN A 501 23.53 3.87 -4.99
C ASN A 501 24.14 2.52 -4.61
N VAL A 502 25.26 2.25 -5.27
CA VAL A 502 26.29 1.34 -4.80
C VAL A 502 27.55 2.17 -4.56
N ALA A 503 28.22 1.91 -3.43
CA ALA A 503 29.50 2.49 -3.08
C ALA A 503 30.55 1.39 -2.95
N GLN A 504 31.73 1.62 -3.52
CA GLN A 504 32.85 0.67 -3.53
C GLN A 504 34.18 1.41 -3.37
N HIS A 505 35.23 0.67 -3.00
CA HIS A 505 36.60 1.18 -2.98
C HIS A 505 37.13 1.27 -4.42
N SER A 506 38.01 2.23 -4.70
CA SER A 506 38.74 2.24 -5.96
C SER A 506 39.77 1.10 -5.96
N ASP A 507 39.63 0.18 -6.90
CA ASP A 507 40.40 -1.07 -6.99
C ASP A 507 41.21 -1.15 -8.30
N GLY A 508 41.59 0.00 -8.85
CA GLY A 508 42.35 0.12 -10.10
C GLY A 508 41.51 0.03 -11.39
N THR A 509 40.22 -0.31 -11.30
CA THR A 509 39.27 -0.17 -12.43
C THR A 509 38.99 1.31 -12.73
N SER A 510 38.43 1.65 -13.89
CA SER A 510 37.97 3.03 -14.16
C SER A 510 36.55 3.26 -13.64
N LEU A 511 36.16 4.52 -13.38
CA LEU A 511 34.77 4.87 -13.02
C LEU A 511 33.77 4.44 -14.10
N SER A 512 34.17 4.47 -15.37
CA SER A 512 33.32 4.04 -16.51
C SER A 512 33.03 2.55 -16.44
N GLU A 513 34.07 1.72 -16.31
CA GLU A 513 33.92 0.25 -16.19
C GLU A 513 33.12 -0.14 -14.95
N ALA A 514 33.38 0.53 -13.82
CA ALA A 514 32.60 0.37 -12.60
C ALA A 514 31.12 0.71 -12.81
N SER A 515 30.82 1.79 -13.55
CA SER A 515 29.46 2.20 -13.87
C SER A 515 28.78 1.18 -14.79
N GLU A 516 29.43 0.75 -15.86
CA GLU A 516 28.89 -0.23 -16.81
C GLU A 516 28.54 -1.56 -16.11
N ARG A 517 29.38 -2.01 -15.17
CA ARG A 517 29.14 -3.22 -14.38
C ARG A 517 27.96 -3.09 -13.41
N LEU A 518 27.82 -1.93 -12.73
CA LEU A 518 26.84 -1.75 -11.66
C LEU A 518 25.48 -1.26 -12.15
N LEU A 519 25.43 -0.52 -13.26
CA LEU A 519 24.22 0.13 -13.76
C LEU A 519 23.05 -0.81 -14.05
N PRO A 520 23.23 -1.99 -14.69
CA PRO A 520 22.13 -2.92 -14.91
C PRO A 520 21.46 -3.31 -13.58
N ALA A 521 22.28 -3.67 -12.59
CA ALA A 521 21.79 -4.08 -11.29
C ALA A 521 21.10 -2.94 -10.53
N LEU A 522 21.68 -1.73 -10.57
CA LEU A 522 21.11 -0.53 -9.97
C LEU A 522 19.76 -0.16 -10.60
N ARG A 523 19.66 -0.15 -11.93
CA ARG A 523 18.44 0.20 -12.66
C ARG A 523 17.31 -0.79 -12.39
N GLU A 524 17.59 -2.09 -12.39
CA GLU A 524 16.61 -3.11 -12.01
C GLU A 524 16.13 -2.94 -10.57
N THR A 525 17.04 -2.61 -9.65
CA THR A 525 16.70 -2.37 -8.24
C THR A 525 15.82 -1.13 -8.09
N ALA A 526 16.16 -0.04 -8.78
CA ALA A 526 15.35 1.17 -8.80
C ALA A 526 13.95 0.90 -9.38
N GLN A 527 13.84 0.21 -10.51
CA GLN A 527 12.56 -0.16 -11.11
C GLN A 527 11.70 -1.04 -10.19
N ALA A 528 12.31 -1.97 -9.45
CA ALA A 528 11.59 -2.80 -8.48
C ALA A 528 11.08 -1.97 -7.29
N ILE A 529 11.88 -1.01 -6.81
CA ILE A 529 11.46 -0.05 -5.77
C ILE A 529 10.33 0.85 -6.30
N GLU A 530 10.45 1.39 -7.51
CA GLU A 530 9.44 2.24 -8.14
C GLU A 530 8.12 1.49 -8.32
N SER A 531 8.16 0.23 -8.80
CA SER A 531 6.97 -0.61 -8.95
C SER A 531 6.23 -0.83 -7.63
N ASP A 532 6.97 -1.08 -6.54
CA ASP A 532 6.38 -1.20 -5.22
C ASP A 532 5.81 0.13 -4.73
N LEU A 533 6.57 1.21 -4.90
CA LEU A 533 6.17 2.55 -4.50
C LEU A 533 4.87 2.95 -5.19
N HIS A 534 4.79 2.79 -6.52
CA HIS A 534 3.59 3.06 -7.31
C HIS A 534 2.39 2.22 -6.84
N THR A 535 2.62 0.97 -6.46
CA THR A 535 1.56 0.09 -5.96
C THR A 535 1.01 0.59 -4.63
N VAL A 536 1.90 0.96 -3.71
CA VAL A 536 1.52 1.44 -2.36
C VAL A 536 0.88 2.82 -2.42
N THR A 537 1.35 3.71 -3.29
CA THR A 537 0.89 5.09 -3.37
C THR A 537 -0.23 5.33 -4.40
N ARG A 538 -0.76 4.30 -5.07
CA ARG A 538 -1.82 4.47 -6.08
C ARG A 538 -3.07 5.16 -5.52
N PHE A 539 -3.47 4.79 -4.30
CA PHE A 539 -4.65 5.31 -3.60
C PHE A 539 -4.35 5.74 -2.15
N GLY A 540 -3.08 5.94 -1.84
CA GLY A 540 -2.62 6.27 -0.50
C GLY A 540 -1.33 7.08 -0.54
N THR A 541 -0.86 7.49 0.63
CA THR A 541 0.37 8.25 0.75
C THR A 541 1.38 7.45 1.55
N LEU A 542 2.59 7.29 1.00
CA LEU A 542 3.73 6.80 1.75
C LEU A 542 4.63 7.98 2.07
N LEU A 543 4.88 8.21 3.36
CA LEU A 543 5.77 9.27 3.80
C LEU A 543 7.21 8.90 3.46
N ILE A 544 7.82 9.70 2.58
CA ILE A 544 9.24 9.63 2.29
C ILE A 544 9.95 10.57 3.28
N PRO A 545 10.92 10.07 4.07
CA PRO A 545 11.40 10.73 5.29
C PRO A 545 12.01 12.11 5.13
#